data_AF-A0A1I7Z5Z0-F1
#
_entry.id   AF-A0A1I7Z5Z0-F1
#
_cell.length_a   1.000
_cell.length_b   1.000
_cell.length_c   1.000
_cell.angle_alpha   90.00
_cell.angle_beta   90.00
_cell.angle_gamma   90.00
#
_symmetry.space_group_name_H-M   'P 1'
#
loop_
_entity.id
_entity.type
_entity.pdbx_description
1 polymer ?
#
loop_
_entity_poly.entity_id
_entity_poly.type
_entity_poly.pdbx_seq_one_letter_code
_entity_poly.pdbx_strand_id
1 'polypeptide(L)'
;MFLSNLCLGVTFCAGCIELVLIFFHVIENSAKTSLLFLCIPVFCHVSGTWGDFASIGLFVQRTIMVLKPIHSPVVHKAITFLIIVISSTVSAVLFYGNFSTYKNVEIPFGEGCYAFYCLASLGIAERTTNFYVRVIGSMFVVISGSVFVIVFRKKRSVHKQSSESKFGNFVQYTFVVRTIVIMGCIIPDLIMVKTVGKRLSDFIGPYLMFFTSFSSLLTVVVYFSVVMRRQIKVVRVNVTSA
;
A
#
# COMPACT_ATOMS: atom_id res chain seq x y z
N MET A 1 -4.26 -8.21 -1.06
CA MET A 1 -4.82 -6.84 -1.03
C MET A 1 -5.62 -6.59 0.26
N PHE A 2 -6.73 -7.29 0.52
CA PHE A 2 -7.51 -7.10 1.75
C PHE A 2 -6.68 -7.26 3.03
N LEU A 3 -5.95 -8.38 3.16
CA LEU A 3 -5.09 -8.63 4.31
C LEU A 3 -4.05 -7.53 4.52
N SER A 4 -3.38 -7.09 3.46
CA SER A 4 -2.37 -6.01 3.54
C SER A 4 -3.01 -4.67 3.96
N ASN A 5 -4.19 -4.32 3.44
CA ASN A 5 -4.89 -3.11 3.86
C ASN A 5 -5.37 -3.19 5.32
N LEU A 6 -5.80 -4.37 5.78
CA LEU A 6 -6.18 -4.61 7.17
C LEU A 6 -4.97 -4.46 8.10
N CYS A 7 -3.86 -5.15 7.77
CA CYS A 7 -2.60 -5.03 8.52
C CYS A 7 -2.14 -3.58 8.58
N LEU A 8 -2.16 -2.87 7.44
CA LEU A 8 -1.82 -1.45 7.38
C LEU A 8 -2.71 -0.62 8.30
N GLY A 9 -4.03 -0.81 8.26
CA GLY A 9 -4.98 -0.11 9.12
C GLY A 9 -4.73 -0.35 10.61
N VAL A 10 -4.50 -1.60 11.01
CA VAL A 10 -4.20 -1.94 12.42
C VAL A 10 -2.88 -1.30 12.86
N THR A 11 -1.82 -1.42 12.05
CA THR A 11 -0.51 -0.83 12.37
C THR A 11 -0.57 0.69 12.44
N PHE A 12 -1.40 1.32 11.61
CA PHE A 12 -1.63 2.76 11.64
C PHE A 12 -2.32 3.19 12.95
N CYS A 13 -3.41 2.53 13.32
CA CYS A 13 -4.09 2.82 14.59
C CYS A 13 -3.15 2.64 15.78
N ALA A 14 -2.33 1.57 15.78
CA ALA A 14 -1.32 1.34 16.81
C ALA A 14 -0.30 2.49 16.86
N GLY A 15 0.22 2.94 15.71
CA GLY A 15 1.16 4.06 15.64
C GLY A 15 0.55 5.39 16.06
N CYS A 16 -0.71 5.65 15.75
CA CYS A 16 -1.41 6.85 16.25
C CYS A 16 -1.59 6.82 17.76
N ILE A 17 -2.00 5.68 18.33
CA ILE A 17 -2.12 5.51 19.79
C ILE A 17 -0.75 5.71 20.44
N GLU A 18 0.29 5.10 19.88
CA GLU A 18 1.67 5.23 20.34
C GLU A 18 2.14 6.70 20.34
N LEU A 19 1.95 7.42 19.23
CA LEU A 19 2.28 8.85 19.15
C LEU A 19 1.53 9.68 20.19
N VAL A 20 0.24 9.42 20.39
CA VAL A 20 -0.58 10.11 21.40
C VAL A 20 -0.05 9.83 22.80
N LEU A 21 0.32 8.58 23.11
CA LEU A 21 0.89 8.21 24.41
C LEU A 21 2.26 8.86 24.66
N ILE A 22 3.08 9.05 23.62
CA ILE A 22 4.33 9.83 23.69
C ILE A 22 4.03 11.30 23.99
N PHE A 23 3.06 11.91 23.28
CA PHE A 23 2.70 13.32 23.48
C PHE A 23 2.16 13.61 24.88
N PHE A 24 1.40 12.68 25.47
CA PHE A 24 0.93 12.79 26.85
C PHE A 24 1.97 12.38 27.89
N HIS A 25 3.21 12.08 27.48
CA HIS A 25 4.28 11.57 28.35
C HIS A 25 3.90 10.32 29.16
N VAL A 26 2.94 9.54 28.67
CA VAL A 26 2.55 8.25 29.28
C VAL A 26 3.59 7.19 28.97
N ILE A 27 4.17 7.24 27.76
CA ILE A 27 5.31 6.43 27.35
C ILE A 27 6.54 7.33 27.26
N GLU A 28 7.59 6.94 27.98
CA GLU A 28 8.87 7.66 27.95
C GLU A 28 9.58 7.42 26.60
N ASN A 29 10.03 8.50 25.96
CA ASN A 29 10.84 8.46 24.73
C ASN A 29 12.27 8.02 25.11
N SER A 30 12.47 6.72 25.31
CA SER A 30 13.70 6.15 25.86
C SER A 30 14.21 4.96 25.03
N ALA A 31 15.44 4.54 25.30
CA ALA A 31 16.01 3.31 24.76
C ALA A 31 15.11 2.08 24.93
N LYS A 32 14.38 1.97 26.05
CA LYS A 32 13.53 0.81 26.36
C LYS A 32 12.34 0.68 25.41
N THR A 33 11.83 1.80 24.89
CA THR A 33 10.67 1.88 24.00
C THR A 33 11.07 2.02 22.54
N SER A 34 12.36 2.24 22.25
CA SER A 34 12.90 2.42 20.90
C SER A 34 12.58 1.27 19.92
N LEU A 35 12.51 0.03 20.40
CA LEU A 35 12.15 -1.13 19.58
C LEU A 35 10.66 -1.09 19.17
N LEU A 36 9.77 -0.67 20.07
CA LEU A 36 8.34 -0.54 19.78
C LEU A 36 8.13 0.52 18.69
N PHE A 37 8.79 1.68 18.85
CA PHE A 37 8.78 2.78 17.89
C PHE A 37 9.35 2.40 16.52
N LEU A 38 10.26 1.42 16.45
CA LEU A 38 10.75 0.88 15.18
C LEU A 38 9.75 -0.10 14.56
N CYS A 39 9.23 -1.03 15.36
CA CYS A 39 8.40 -2.15 14.89
C CYS A 39 7.18 -1.66 14.12
N ILE A 40 6.38 -0.77 14.71
CA ILE A 40 5.10 -0.34 14.13
C ILE A 40 5.27 0.26 12.72
N PRO A 41 6.17 1.22 12.52
CA PRO A 41 6.47 1.75 11.19
C PRO A 41 7.05 0.73 10.20
N VAL A 42 7.92 -0.18 10.64
CA VAL A 42 8.46 -1.24 9.76
C VAL A 42 7.34 -2.16 9.28
N PHE A 43 6.44 -2.57 10.17
CA PHE A 43 5.25 -3.36 9.80
C PHE A 43 4.32 -2.60 8.87
N CYS A 44 4.12 -1.30 9.10
CA CYS A 44 3.34 -0.43 8.22
C CYS A 44 3.97 -0.37 6.82
N HIS A 45 5.30 -0.19 6.74
CA HIS A 45 6.03 -0.14 5.48
C HIS A 45 5.91 -1.45 4.70
N VAL A 46 6.16 -2.58 5.36
CA VAL A 46 6.05 -3.93 4.74
C VAL A 46 4.63 -4.22 4.28
N SER A 47 3.62 -3.89 5.10
CA SER A 47 2.21 -4.05 4.74
C SER A 47 1.84 -3.19 3.54
N GLY A 48 2.38 -1.97 3.45
CA GLY A 48 2.24 -1.07 2.30
C GLY A 48 2.86 -1.68 1.02
N THR A 49 4.07 -2.21 1.11
CA THR A 49 4.75 -2.88 -0.01
C THR A 49 3.95 -4.08 -0.53
N TRP A 50 3.38 -4.90 0.36
CA TRP A 50 2.44 -5.95 -0.04
C TRP A 50 1.22 -5.41 -0.78
N GLY A 51 0.71 -4.26 -0.36
CA GLY A 51 -0.41 -3.60 -1.00
C GLY A 51 -0.09 -3.16 -2.43
N ASP A 52 1.12 -2.64 -2.65
CA ASP A 52 1.62 -2.23 -3.96
C ASP A 52 1.79 -3.42 -4.90
N PHE A 53 2.47 -4.48 -4.48
CA PHE A 53 2.62 -5.70 -5.28
C PHE A 53 1.28 -6.36 -5.57
N ALA A 54 0.36 -6.41 -4.60
CA ALA A 54 -0.99 -6.92 -4.83
C ALA A 54 -1.75 -6.09 -5.87
N SER A 55 -1.56 -4.76 -5.87
CA SER A 55 -2.20 -3.85 -6.84
C SER A 55 -1.61 -4.03 -8.24
N ILE A 56 -0.28 -4.06 -8.37
CA ILE A 56 0.43 -4.36 -9.63
C ILE A 56 -0.07 -5.69 -10.18
N GLY A 57 -0.11 -6.71 -9.32
CA GLY A 57 -0.57 -8.03 -9.67
C GLY A 57 -1.99 -8.06 -10.21
N LEU A 58 -2.90 -7.34 -9.55
CA LEU A 58 -4.28 -7.20 -9.98
C LEU A 58 -4.37 -6.48 -11.34
N PHE A 59 -3.60 -5.39 -11.54
CA PHE A 59 -3.57 -4.68 -12.83
C PHE A 59 -3.02 -5.56 -13.95
N VAL A 60 -1.94 -6.30 -13.73
CA VAL A 60 -1.33 -7.20 -14.72
C VAL A 60 -2.29 -8.34 -15.08
N GLN A 61 -2.86 -9.02 -14.08
CA GLN A 61 -3.83 -10.10 -14.32
C GLN A 61 -5.03 -9.63 -15.13
N ARG A 62 -5.57 -8.46 -14.81
CA ARG A 62 -6.73 -7.91 -15.53
C ARG A 62 -6.37 -7.41 -16.93
N THR A 63 -5.20 -6.82 -17.09
CA THR A 63 -4.69 -6.43 -18.42
C THR A 63 -4.58 -7.65 -19.32
N ILE A 64 -4.04 -8.76 -18.80
CA ILE A 64 -3.92 -10.02 -19.55
C ILE A 64 -5.31 -10.55 -19.94
N MET A 65 -6.26 -10.60 -19.01
CA MET A 65 -7.64 -11.04 -19.30
C MET A 65 -8.30 -10.21 -20.43
N VAL A 66 -8.09 -8.90 -20.44
CA VAL A 66 -8.66 -8.01 -21.47
C VAL A 66 -7.94 -8.15 -22.82
N LEU A 67 -6.62 -8.37 -22.82
CA LEU A 67 -5.85 -8.53 -24.05
C LEU A 67 -6.07 -9.89 -24.70
N LYS A 68 -6.02 -10.94 -23.91
CA LYS A 68 -6.24 -12.33 -24.32
C LYS A 68 -7.34 -12.91 -23.42
N PRO A 69 -8.51 -13.31 -23.96
CA PRO A 69 -9.56 -13.95 -23.18
C PRO A 69 -9.19 -15.40 -22.80
N ILE A 70 -7.92 -15.66 -22.49
CA ILE A 70 -7.45 -16.93 -21.96
C ILE A 70 -7.88 -16.95 -20.50
N HIS A 71 -9.11 -17.42 -20.26
CA HIS A 71 -9.67 -17.69 -18.92
C HIS A 71 -9.03 -18.95 -18.30
N SER A 72 -7.75 -19.20 -18.57
CA SER A 72 -7.07 -20.38 -18.02
C SER A 72 -6.77 -20.13 -16.53
N PRO A 73 -7.35 -20.92 -15.61
CA PRO A 73 -7.09 -20.76 -14.18
C PRO A 73 -5.61 -20.99 -13.83
N VAL A 74 -4.86 -21.70 -14.68
CA VAL A 74 -3.42 -21.97 -14.49
C VAL A 74 -2.59 -20.69 -14.60
N VAL A 75 -2.89 -19.82 -15.58
CA VAL A 75 -2.18 -18.55 -15.77
C VAL A 75 -2.45 -17.61 -14.59
N HIS A 76 -3.70 -17.57 -14.11
CA HIS A 76 -4.05 -16.78 -12.92
C HIS A 76 -3.32 -17.25 -11.67
N LYS A 77 -3.28 -18.57 -11.44
CA LYS A 77 -2.53 -19.15 -10.33
C LYS A 77 -1.05 -18.84 -10.43
N ALA A 78 -0.44 -19.00 -11.61
CA ALA A 78 0.98 -18.73 -11.84
C ALA A 78 1.34 -17.26 -11.58
N ILE A 79 0.55 -16.31 -12.11
CA ILE A 79 0.80 -14.88 -11.88
C ILE A 79 0.63 -14.54 -10.39
N THR A 80 -0.45 -15.04 -9.75
CA THR A 80 -0.70 -14.81 -8.32
C THR A 80 0.46 -15.33 -7.47
N PHE A 81 0.92 -16.55 -7.76
CA PHE A 81 2.04 -17.17 -7.08
C PHE A 81 3.32 -16.36 -7.24
N LEU A 82 3.64 -15.92 -8.47
CA LEU A 82 4.81 -15.08 -8.74
C LEU A 82 4.77 -13.78 -7.93
N ILE A 83 3.61 -13.11 -7.88
CA ILE A 83 3.43 -11.88 -7.09
C ILE A 83 3.67 -12.15 -5.61
N ILE A 84 3.11 -13.23 -5.07
CA ILE A 84 3.27 -13.61 -3.65
C ILE A 84 4.74 -13.88 -3.32
N VAL A 85 5.45 -14.62 -4.18
CA VAL A 85 6.87 -14.93 -3.99
C VAL A 85 7.69 -13.65 -4.01
N ILE A 86 7.53 -12.81 -5.04
CA ILE A 86 8.27 -11.54 -5.15
C ILE A 86 7.97 -10.62 -3.97
N SER A 87 6.69 -10.45 -3.61
CA SER A 87 6.31 -9.58 -2.49
C SER A 87 6.86 -10.08 -1.16
N SER A 88 6.88 -11.40 -0.95
CA SER A 88 7.41 -12.01 0.27
C SER A 88 8.92 -11.85 0.36
N THR A 89 9.66 -12.08 -0.74
CA THR A 89 11.11 -11.89 -0.80
C THR A 89 11.50 -10.43 -0.53
N VAL A 90 10.87 -9.47 -1.21
CA VAL A 90 11.13 -8.04 -0.99
C VAL A 90 10.85 -7.66 0.46
N SER A 91 9.78 -8.19 1.04
CA SER A 91 9.41 -7.90 2.42
C SER A 91 10.37 -8.50 3.43
N ALA A 92 10.85 -9.72 3.19
CA ALA A 92 11.87 -10.35 4.03
C ALA A 92 13.18 -9.54 4.01
N VAL A 93 13.59 -9.03 2.85
CA VAL A 93 14.77 -8.16 2.71
C VAL A 93 14.57 -6.85 3.45
N LEU A 94 13.40 -6.20 3.33
CA LEU A 94 13.09 -4.99 4.07
C LEU A 94 13.08 -5.25 5.58
N PHE A 95 12.42 -6.32 6.03
CA PHE A 95 12.35 -6.67 7.44
C PHE A 95 13.75 -6.93 7.99
N TYR A 96 14.52 -7.82 7.36
CA TYR A 96 15.87 -8.13 7.76
C TYR A 96 16.77 -6.88 7.78
N GLY A 97 16.76 -6.08 6.72
CA GLY A 97 17.61 -4.88 6.63
C GLY A 97 17.30 -3.82 7.70
N ASN A 98 16.02 -3.63 8.04
CA ASN A 98 15.63 -2.68 9.09
C ASN A 98 15.98 -3.20 10.50
N PHE A 99 15.87 -4.51 10.76
CA PHE A 99 16.20 -5.09 12.07
C PHE A 99 17.70 -5.37 12.26
N SER A 100 18.43 -5.73 11.21
CA SER A 100 19.87 -6.02 11.29
C SER A 100 20.71 -4.76 11.56
N THR A 101 20.16 -3.59 11.25
CA THR A 101 20.82 -2.28 11.39
C THR A 101 20.29 -1.48 12.57
N TYR A 102 19.28 -2.02 13.28
CA TYR A 102 18.72 -1.41 14.47
C TYR A 102 19.79 -1.21 15.53
N LYS A 103 19.89 0.02 16.01
CA LYS A 103 20.67 0.38 17.19
C LYS A 103 19.73 0.85 18.28
N ASN A 104 20.00 0.40 19.50
CA ASN A 104 19.31 0.94 20.66
C ASN A 104 19.82 2.38 20.89
N VAL A 105 18.93 3.35 20.83
CA VAL A 105 19.26 4.78 20.97
C VAL A 105 18.50 5.33 22.15
N GLU A 106 19.15 6.15 22.97
CA GLU A 106 18.56 6.74 24.18
C GLU A 106 17.32 7.59 23.85
N ILE A 107 17.37 8.36 22.75
CA ILE A 107 16.27 9.20 22.29
C ILE A 107 15.90 8.79 20.86
N PRO A 108 14.94 7.86 20.69
CA PRO A 108 14.57 7.34 19.38
C PRO A 108 13.90 8.38 18.46
N PHE A 109 13.11 9.29 19.01
CA PHE A 109 12.56 10.45 18.27
C PHE A 109 13.25 11.74 18.68
N GLY A 110 13.93 12.38 17.73
CA GLY A 110 14.53 13.71 17.93
C GLY A 110 13.47 14.81 18.07
N GLU A 111 13.85 15.94 18.67
CA GLU A 111 12.96 17.09 18.84
C GLU A 111 12.36 17.53 17.50
N GLY A 112 11.03 17.54 17.42
CA GLY A 112 10.30 17.99 16.24
C GLY A 112 10.26 17.01 15.07
N CYS A 113 10.74 15.76 15.22
CA CYS A 113 10.55 14.74 14.19
C CYS A 113 9.94 13.42 14.69
N TYR A 114 8.70 13.19 14.27
CA TYR A 114 7.85 12.05 14.64
C TYR A 114 7.59 11.10 13.46
N ALA A 115 8.35 11.25 12.38
CA ALA A 115 8.25 10.41 11.19
C ALA A 115 9.12 9.16 11.32
N PHE A 116 8.70 8.06 10.65
CA PHE A 116 9.50 6.84 10.54
C PHE A 116 10.93 7.09 10.05
N TYR A 117 11.08 8.02 9.10
CA TYR A 117 12.38 8.37 8.51
C TYR A 117 13.27 9.19 9.43
N CYS A 118 12.79 9.56 10.62
CA CYS A 118 13.55 10.29 11.64
C CYS A 118 14.00 9.45 12.82
N LEU A 119 13.59 8.18 12.91
CA LEU A 119 14.04 7.26 13.95
C LEU A 119 15.57 7.20 13.95
N ALA A 120 16.20 7.77 14.98
CA ALA A 120 17.66 7.82 15.12
C ALA A 120 18.29 6.42 15.15
N SER A 121 17.48 5.40 15.46
CA SER A 121 17.83 3.97 15.44
C SER A 121 18.04 3.38 14.04
N LEU A 122 17.63 4.08 12.97
CA LEU A 122 17.82 3.69 11.57
C LEU A 122 18.97 4.45 10.91
N GLY A 123 19.86 3.72 10.23
CA GLY A 123 20.93 4.30 9.44
C GLY A 123 20.44 5.08 8.21
N ILE A 124 21.27 5.98 7.70
CA ILE A 124 20.96 6.85 6.55
C ILE A 124 20.73 6.00 5.28
N ALA A 125 21.48 4.91 5.13
CA ALA A 125 21.41 4.02 3.97
C ALA A 125 20.05 3.30 3.91
N GLU A 126 19.53 2.85 5.04
CA GLU A 126 18.27 2.11 5.15
C GLU A 126 17.08 3.03 4.97
N ARG A 127 17.12 4.24 5.57
CA ARG A 127 16.12 5.29 5.32
C ARG A 127 16.02 5.62 3.83
N THR A 128 17.17 5.72 3.17
CA THR A 128 17.25 6.00 1.73
C THR A 128 16.73 4.83 0.90
N THR A 129 17.09 3.60 1.27
CA THR A 129 16.64 2.38 0.59
C THR A 129 15.14 2.19 0.71
N ASN A 130 14.57 2.31 1.92
CA ASN A 130 13.12 2.23 2.16
C ASN A 130 12.35 3.29 1.35
N PHE A 131 12.90 4.51 1.26
CA PHE A 131 12.32 5.57 0.43
C PHE A 131 12.32 5.18 -1.05
N TYR A 132 13.45 4.75 -1.61
CA TYR A 132 13.52 4.36 -3.03
C TYR A 132 12.65 3.15 -3.36
N VAL A 133 12.62 2.13 -2.50
CA VAL A 133 11.76 0.95 -2.70
C VAL A 133 10.28 1.38 -2.77
N ARG A 134 9.85 2.29 -1.90
CA ARG A 134 8.49 2.82 -1.91
C ARG A 134 8.18 3.63 -3.17
N VAL A 135 9.11 4.50 -3.60
CA VAL A 135 8.96 5.29 -4.82
C VAL A 135 8.87 4.37 -6.03
N ILE A 136 9.79 3.40 -6.16
CA ILE A 136 9.83 2.44 -7.27
C ILE A 136 8.55 1.59 -7.30
N GLY A 137 8.12 1.05 -6.15
CA GLY A 137 6.86 0.30 -6.04
C GLY A 137 5.66 1.14 -6.48
N SER A 138 5.59 2.38 -6.02
CA SER A 138 4.55 3.34 -6.39
C SER A 138 4.55 3.64 -7.90
N MET A 139 5.73 3.79 -8.51
CA MET A 139 5.85 4.00 -9.96
C MET A 139 5.36 2.79 -10.74
N PHE A 140 5.69 1.57 -10.31
CA PHE A 140 5.17 0.35 -10.95
C PHE A 140 3.65 0.21 -10.83
N VAL A 141 3.07 0.60 -9.69
CA VAL A 141 1.60 0.68 -9.52
C VAL A 141 1.00 1.66 -10.53
N VAL A 142 1.60 2.84 -10.70
CA VAL A 142 1.11 3.85 -11.65
C VAL A 142 1.25 3.38 -13.10
N ILE A 143 2.40 2.81 -13.48
CA ILE A 143 2.65 2.29 -14.83
C ILE A 143 1.66 1.16 -15.16
N SER A 144 1.59 0.14 -14.30
CA SER A 144 0.71 -1.02 -14.52
C SER A 144 -0.78 -0.63 -14.53
N GLY A 145 -1.19 0.29 -13.65
CA GLY A 145 -2.54 0.85 -13.64
C GLY A 145 -2.85 1.64 -14.92
N SER A 146 -1.91 2.47 -15.39
CA SER A 146 -2.06 3.24 -16.64
C SER A 146 -2.23 2.32 -17.85
N VAL A 147 -1.38 1.28 -17.95
CA VAL A 147 -1.48 0.26 -19.00
C VAL A 147 -2.85 -0.42 -18.96
N PHE A 148 -3.32 -0.82 -17.77
CA PHE A 148 -4.65 -1.39 -17.61
C PHE A 148 -5.74 -0.44 -18.11
N VAL A 149 -5.72 0.84 -17.71
CA VAL A 149 -6.74 1.82 -18.11
C VAL A 149 -6.76 2.04 -19.63
N ILE A 150 -5.59 2.15 -20.25
CA ILE A 150 -5.45 2.32 -21.70
C ILE A 150 -6.03 1.11 -22.44
N VAL A 151 -5.62 -0.10 -22.04
CA VAL A 151 -6.08 -1.35 -22.63
C VAL A 151 -7.58 -1.52 -22.43
N PHE A 152 -8.08 -1.28 -21.22
CA PHE A 152 -9.49 -1.38 -20.89
C PHE A 152 -10.33 -0.42 -21.74
N ARG A 153 -9.92 0.86 -21.88
CA ARG A 153 -10.63 1.84 -22.73
C ARG A 153 -10.64 1.43 -24.20
N LYS A 154 -9.51 0.96 -24.73
CA LYS A 154 -9.39 0.56 -26.16
C LYS A 154 -10.22 -0.69 -26.49
N LYS A 155 -10.31 -1.66 -25.57
CA LYS A 155 -11.03 -2.93 -25.78
C LYS A 155 -12.48 -2.94 -25.28
N ARG A 156 -12.93 -1.94 -24.51
CA ARG A 156 -14.30 -1.79 -24.01
C ARG A 156 -15.37 -1.79 -25.11
N SER A 157 -15.01 -1.40 -26.33
CA SER A 157 -15.89 -1.47 -27.50
C SER A 157 -16.29 -2.91 -27.87
N VAL A 158 -15.43 -3.90 -27.56
CA VAL A 158 -15.51 -5.26 -28.10
C VAL A 158 -16.18 -6.25 -27.14
N HIS A 159 -16.19 -6.01 -25.82
CA HIS A 159 -16.78 -6.91 -24.82
C HIS A 159 -17.69 -6.16 -23.85
N LYS A 160 -18.99 -6.17 -24.14
CA LYS A 160 -20.05 -5.43 -23.40
C LYS A 160 -20.64 -6.26 -22.25
N GLN A 161 -19.83 -7.00 -21.50
CA GLN A 161 -20.34 -7.76 -20.35
C GLN A 161 -20.50 -6.82 -19.14
N SER A 162 -21.74 -6.60 -18.68
CA SER A 162 -22.07 -5.67 -17.57
C SER A 162 -21.31 -5.98 -16.28
N SER A 163 -20.88 -7.24 -16.14
CA SER A 163 -20.06 -7.76 -15.06
C SER A 163 -18.64 -7.17 -15.04
N GLU A 164 -17.97 -7.12 -16.18
CA GLU A 164 -16.59 -6.64 -16.28
C GLU A 164 -16.51 -5.11 -16.20
N SER A 165 -17.56 -4.42 -16.67
CA SER A 165 -17.70 -2.96 -16.59
C SER A 165 -17.56 -2.43 -15.15
N LYS A 166 -18.25 -3.03 -14.18
CA LYS A 166 -18.20 -2.57 -12.77
C LYS A 166 -16.87 -2.87 -12.09
N PHE A 167 -16.24 -4.01 -12.40
CA PHE A 167 -14.93 -4.34 -11.86
C PHE A 167 -13.83 -3.49 -12.50
N GLY A 168 -13.91 -3.21 -13.79
CA GLY A 168 -13.03 -2.25 -14.46
C GLY A 168 -13.13 -0.84 -13.89
N ASN A 169 -14.35 -0.39 -13.55
CA ASN A 169 -14.55 0.88 -12.84
C ASN A 169 -13.93 0.88 -11.43
N PHE A 170 -14.01 -0.22 -10.68
CA PHE A 170 -13.33 -0.37 -9.39
C PHE A 170 -11.81 -0.23 -9.53
N VAL A 171 -11.24 -0.91 -10.52
CA VAL A 171 -9.79 -0.88 -10.78
C VAL A 171 -9.36 0.52 -11.23
N GLN A 172 -10.16 1.22 -12.04
CA GLN A 172 -9.94 2.63 -12.41
C GLN A 172 -10.00 3.56 -11.20
N TYR A 173 -11.00 3.40 -10.33
CA TYR A 173 -11.12 4.21 -9.11
C TYR A 173 -9.91 4.01 -8.19
N THR A 174 -9.52 2.75 -7.96
CA THR A 174 -8.34 2.40 -7.16
C THR A 174 -7.07 3.03 -7.73
N PHE A 175 -6.91 3.02 -9.06
CA PHE A 175 -5.80 3.68 -9.74
C PHE A 175 -5.82 5.20 -9.54
N VAL A 176 -6.96 5.87 -9.72
CA VAL A 176 -7.07 7.33 -9.56
C VAL A 176 -6.76 7.75 -8.12
N VAL A 177 -7.39 7.11 -7.13
CA VAL A 177 -7.15 7.41 -5.72
C VAL A 177 -5.68 7.19 -5.36
N ARG A 178 -5.09 6.06 -5.74
CA ARG A 178 -3.66 5.80 -5.50
C ARG A 178 -2.77 6.82 -6.20
N THR A 179 -3.06 7.18 -7.45
CA THR A 179 -2.24 8.14 -8.20
C THR A 179 -2.29 9.52 -7.56
N ILE A 180 -3.47 10.01 -7.17
CA ILE A 180 -3.61 11.32 -6.50
C ILE A 180 -2.86 11.32 -5.17
N VAL A 181 -3.03 10.27 -4.35
CA VAL A 181 -2.39 10.18 -3.03
C VAL A 181 -0.87 10.04 -3.15
N ILE A 182 -0.39 9.19 -4.06
CA ILE A 182 1.05 8.95 -4.27
C ILE A 182 1.71 10.20 -4.86
N MET A 183 1.18 10.73 -5.96
CA MET A 183 1.78 11.87 -6.65
C MET A 183 1.65 13.15 -5.82
N GLY A 184 0.52 13.31 -5.12
CA GLY A 184 0.28 14.43 -4.22
C GLY A 184 1.24 14.50 -3.04
N CYS A 185 1.85 13.38 -2.64
CA CYS A 185 2.86 13.37 -1.58
C CYS A 185 4.30 13.36 -2.12
N ILE A 186 4.58 12.62 -3.21
CA ILE A 186 5.95 12.47 -3.73
C ILE A 186 6.43 13.74 -4.44
N ILE A 187 5.57 14.39 -5.24
CA ILE A 187 5.99 15.56 -6.03
C ILE A 187 6.35 16.75 -5.11
N PRO A 188 5.54 17.12 -4.10
CA PRO A 188 5.92 18.18 -3.18
C PRO A 188 7.18 17.86 -2.37
N ASP A 189 7.37 16.58 -2.00
CA ASP A 189 8.57 16.14 -1.26
C ASP A 189 9.84 16.30 -2.12
N LEU A 190 9.79 15.91 -3.40
CA LEU A 190 10.90 16.12 -4.34
C LEU A 190 11.20 17.60 -4.57
N ILE A 191 10.16 18.44 -4.66
CA ILE A 191 10.33 19.88 -4.81
C ILE A 191 10.98 20.46 -3.55
N MET A 192 10.47 20.16 -2.34
CA MET A 192 11.04 20.67 -1.09
C MET A 192 12.49 20.23 -0.87
N VAL A 193 12.84 18.99 -1.23
CA VAL A 193 14.22 18.53 -1.16
C VAL A 193 15.13 19.36 -2.06
N LYS A 194 14.66 19.70 -3.26
CA LYS A 194 15.44 20.48 -4.22
C LYS A 194 15.50 21.97 -3.89
N THR A 195 14.46 22.54 -3.28
CA THR A 195 14.38 23.98 -3.00
C THR A 195 14.86 24.37 -1.61
N VAL A 196 14.52 23.58 -0.58
CA VAL A 196 14.77 23.89 0.84
C VAL A 196 15.80 22.93 1.45
N GLY A 197 16.15 21.82 0.77
CA GLY A 197 17.05 20.80 1.30
C GLY A 197 16.44 19.95 2.41
N LYS A 198 15.15 20.12 2.69
CA LYS A 198 14.40 19.37 3.69
C LYS A 198 13.32 18.53 3.04
N ARG A 199 13.03 17.35 3.59
CA ARG A 199 11.94 16.51 3.11
C ARG A 199 10.64 16.93 3.81
N LEU A 200 9.60 17.13 3.03
CA LEU A 200 8.24 17.28 3.53
C LEU A 200 7.83 16.03 4.32
N SER A 201 8.30 14.85 3.90
CA SER A 201 8.03 13.58 4.60
C SER A 201 8.59 13.50 6.02
N ASP A 202 9.58 14.32 6.39
CA ASP A 202 10.09 14.41 7.76
C ASP A 202 9.07 15.10 8.68
N PHE A 203 8.32 16.08 8.17
CA PHE A 203 7.30 16.83 8.92
C PHE A 203 5.90 16.22 8.81
N ILE A 204 5.60 15.65 7.66
CA ILE A 204 4.27 15.13 7.28
C ILE A 204 4.22 13.59 7.45
N GLY A 205 5.27 12.94 7.95
CA GLY A 205 5.34 11.48 8.12
C GLY A 205 4.08 10.82 8.71
N PRO A 206 3.51 11.34 9.82
CA PRO A 206 2.24 10.85 10.37
C PRO A 206 1.04 11.03 9.41
N TYR A 207 0.98 12.16 8.70
CA TYR A 207 -0.04 12.43 7.69
C TYR A 207 0.12 11.54 6.45
N LEU A 208 1.35 11.20 6.04
CA LEU A 208 1.59 10.29 4.92
C LEU A 208 1.10 8.88 5.25
N MET A 209 1.31 8.43 6.49
CA MET A 209 0.72 7.19 7.00
C MET A 209 -0.81 7.28 7.04
N PHE A 210 -1.38 8.41 7.44
CA PHE A 210 -2.82 8.66 7.41
C PHE A 210 -3.39 8.58 5.99
N PHE A 211 -2.82 9.27 5.01
CA PHE A 211 -3.28 9.23 3.62
C PHE A 211 -3.18 7.83 3.00
N THR A 212 -2.10 7.10 3.31
CA THR A 212 -1.92 5.72 2.83
C THR A 212 -2.97 4.79 3.46
N SER A 213 -3.25 4.96 4.75
CA SER A 213 -4.26 4.18 5.47
C SER A 213 -5.68 4.52 5.02
N PHE A 214 -5.97 5.81 4.79
CA PHE A 214 -7.25 6.29 4.27
C PHE A 214 -7.51 5.78 2.84
N SER A 215 -6.50 5.83 1.96
CA SER A 215 -6.56 5.24 0.62
C SER A 215 -6.83 3.73 0.68
N SER A 216 -6.21 3.03 1.64
CA SER A 216 -6.42 1.60 1.85
C SER A 216 -7.82 1.29 2.38
N LEU A 217 -8.35 2.10 3.31
CA LEU A 217 -9.71 2.01 3.82
C LEU A 217 -10.74 2.25 2.71
N LEU A 218 -10.57 3.31 1.91
CA LEU A 218 -11.40 3.58 0.74
C LEU A 218 -11.40 2.38 -0.22
N THR A 219 -10.23 1.80 -0.48
CA THR A 219 -10.11 0.64 -1.36
C THR A 219 -10.89 -0.57 -0.82
N VAL A 220 -10.84 -0.82 0.50
CA VAL A 220 -11.63 -1.89 1.14
C VAL A 220 -13.14 -1.60 1.06
N VAL A 221 -13.58 -0.38 1.38
CA VAL A 221 -14.98 0.03 1.32
C VAL A 221 -15.53 -0.12 -0.11
N VAL A 222 -14.77 0.32 -1.12
CA VAL A 222 -15.18 0.19 -2.51
C VAL A 222 -15.17 -1.27 -2.94
N TYR A 223 -14.21 -2.08 -2.50
CA TYR A 223 -14.22 -3.52 -2.76
C TYR A 223 -15.48 -4.19 -2.19
N PHE A 224 -15.84 -3.93 -0.92
CA PHE A 224 -17.04 -4.50 -0.30
C PHE A 224 -18.33 -4.04 -0.99
N SER A 225 -18.44 -2.75 -1.31
CA SER A 225 -19.64 -2.20 -1.95
C SER A 225 -19.85 -2.72 -3.39
N VAL A 226 -18.76 -2.98 -4.13
CA VAL A 226 -18.82 -3.40 -5.55
C VAL A 226 -18.79 -4.92 -5.72
N VAL A 227 -17.99 -5.65 -4.93
CA VAL A 227 -17.71 -7.08 -5.14
C VAL A 227 -18.55 -7.98 -4.23
N MET A 228 -18.61 -7.72 -2.92
CA MET A 228 -19.33 -8.58 -1.96
C MET A 228 -20.85 -8.57 -2.15
N ARG A 229 -21.43 -7.45 -2.61
CA ARG A 229 -22.86 -7.39 -3.00
C ARG A 229 -23.25 -8.36 -4.12
N ARG A 230 -22.30 -8.95 -4.86
CA ARG A 230 -22.58 -10.00 -5.86
C ARG A 230 -22.82 -11.36 -5.25
N GLN A 231 -22.00 -11.80 -4.29
CA GLN A 231 -22.13 -13.16 -3.76
C GLN A 231 -23.47 -13.38 -3.06
N ILE A 232 -24.00 -12.33 -2.42
CA ILE A 232 -25.29 -12.38 -1.73
C ILE A 232 -26.48 -12.43 -2.72
N LYS A 233 -26.36 -11.84 -3.92
CA LYS A 233 -27.44 -11.84 -4.92
C LYS A 233 -27.51 -13.10 -5.80
N VAL A 234 -26.43 -13.88 -5.89
CA VAL A 234 -26.36 -15.06 -6.79
C VAL A 234 -26.96 -16.33 -6.16
N VAL A 235 -27.34 -16.31 -4.88
CA VAL A 235 -27.87 -17.49 -4.15
C VAL A 235 -29.41 -17.61 -4.16
N ARG A 236 -30.16 -16.74 -4.84
CA ARG A 236 -31.60 -16.97 -5.08
C ARG A 236 -31.84 -17.57 -6.46
N VAL A 237 -31.62 -18.87 -6.61
CA VAL A 237 -32.29 -19.65 -7.65
C VAL A 237 -33.52 -20.26 -6.97
N ASN A 238 -34.71 -19.74 -7.29
CA ASN A 238 -35.96 -20.38 -6.92
C ASN A 238 -36.00 -21.74 -7.62
N VAL A 239 -35.93 -22.81 -6.83
CA VAL A 239 -36.34 -24.14 -7.29
C VAL A 239 -37.86 -24.13 -7.27
N THR A 240 -38.48 -23.82 -8.41
CA THR A 240 -39.89 -24.16 -8.63
C THR A 240 -39.94 -25.65 -8.97
N SER A 241 -40.32 -26.48 -8.00
CA SER A 241 -40.75 -27.85 -8.25
C SER A 241 -42.11 -27.81 -8.95
N ALA A 242 -42.18 -28.49 -10.10
CA ALA A 242 -43.40 -28.81 -10.82
C ALA A 242 -44.22 -29.87 -10.08
#